data_AF-A0A6P1DB77-F1
#
_entry.id   AF-A0A6P1DB77-F1
#
_cell.length_a   1.000
_cell.length_b   1.000
_cell.length_c   1.000
_cell.angle_alpha   90.00
_cell.angle_beta   90.00
_cell.angle_gamma   90.00
#
_symmetry.space_group_name_H-M   'P 1'
#
loop_
_entity.id
_entity.type
_entity.pdbx_description
1 polymer ?
#
loop_
_entity_poly.entity_id
_entity_poly.type
_entity_poly.pdbx_seq_one_letter_code
_entity_poly.pdbx_strand_id
1 'polypeptide(L)'
;MKIPSTWTPEIWRRATTPTIPAVIEADGHLVSEATDHHADYVGQDRWVVDYLPGRQLSVQQAKAAMRIAVAPELAEVERWATQLGLTAAEARGFAAMPVGVHA
;
A
#
# COMPACT_ATOMS: atom_id res chain seq x y z
N MET A 1 -37.79 12.24 22.07
CA MET A 1 -36.55 11.71 21.47
C MET A 1 -35.39 12.57 21.95
N LYS A 2 -34.55 12.07 22.88
CA LYS A 2 -33.38 12.82 23.38
C LYS A 2 -32.19 12.49 22.48
N ILE A 3 -31.83 13.42 21.59
CA ILE A 3 -30.58 13.37 20.84
C ILE A 3 -29.43 13.74 21.79
N PRO A 4 -28.47 12.84 22.07
CA PRO A 4 -27.33 13.16 22.92
C PRO A 4 -26.43 14.20 22.24
N SER A 5 -26.01 15.22 23.00
CA SER A 5 -25.28 16.41 22.53
C SER A 5 -23.76 16.21 22.37
N THR A 6 -23.26 14.99 22.47
CA THR A 6 -21.84 14.66 22.29
C THR A 6 -21.62 13.89 20.98
N TRP A 7 -22.00 14.51 19.87
CA TRP A 7 -21.53 14.13 18.53
C TRP A 7 -20.57 15.22 18.06
N THR A 8 -19.34 15.19 18.56
CA THR A 8 -18.29 16.12 18.14
C THR A 8 -17.69 15.71 16.78
N PRO A 9 -17.24 16.65 15.95
CA PRO A 9 -16.57 16.37 14.67
C PRO A 9 -15.39 15.39 14.76
N GLU A 10 -14.75 15.31 15.93
CA GLU A 10 -13.64 14.39 16.20
C GLU A 10 -14.07 12.90 16.22
N ILE A 11 -15.31 12.61 16.59
CA ILE A 11 -15.88 11.25 16.61
C ILE A 11 -16.09 10.74 15.19
N TRP A 12 -16.58 11.60 14.28
CA TRP A 12 -16.65 11.29 12.85
C TRP A 12 -15.25 11.05 12.28
N ARG A 13 -14.27 11.89 12.62
CA ARG A 13 -12.90 11.77 12.11
C ARG A 13 -12.18 10.48 12.54
N ARG A 14 -12.41 10.01 13.78
CA ARG A 14 -11.87 8.72 14.25
C ARG A 14 -12.59 7.52 13.66
N ALA A 15 -13.90 7.61 13.45
CA ALA A 15 -14.68 6.52 12.85
C ALA A 15 -14.45 6.35 11.34
N THR A 16 -13.89 7.36 10.66
CA THR A 16 -13.68 7.33 9.20
C THR A 16 -12.22 7.22 8.77
N THR A 17 -11.27 6.97 9.69
CA THR A 17 -9.88 6.72 9.28
C THR A 17 -9.74 5.23 9.03
N PRO A 18 -9.73 4.74 7.77
CA PRO A 18 -9.45 3.35 7.50
C PRO A 18 -8.09 3.01 8.11
N THR A 19 -8.07 2.02 9.00
CA THR A 19 -6.81 1.49 9.51
C THR A 19 -6.20 0.70 8.37
N ILE A 20 -5.20 1.28 7.71
CA ILE A 20 -4.46 0.59 6.65
C ILE A 20 -3.83 -0.66 7.28
N PRO A 21 -4.13 -1.87 6.76
CA PRO A 21 -3.50 -3.09 7.25
C PRO A 21 -1.97 -2.98 7.26
N ALA A 22 -1.34 -3.60 8.25
CA ALA A 22 0.10 -3.45 8.46
C ALA A 22 0.90 -4.07 7.31
N VAL A 23 1.95 -3.37 6.89
CA VAL A 23 3.03 -3.93 6.06
C VAL A 23 4.17 -4.27 7.01
N ILE A 24 4.51 -5.55 7.09
CA ILE A 24 5.48 -6.11 8.03
C ILE A 24 6.71 -6.53 7.25
N GLU A 25 7.89 -6.27 7.82
CA GLU A 25 9.16 -6.76 7.32
C GLU A 25 9.52 -8.06 8.05
N ALA A 26 9.67 -9.17 7.33
CA ALA A 26 9.98 -10.48 7.88
C ALA A 26 10.91 -11.23 6.93
N ASP A 27 12.07 -11.67 7.43
CA ASP A 27 13.07 -12.48 6.69
C ASP A 27 13.48 -11.91 5.31
N GLY A 28 13.60 -10.58 5.18
CA GLY A 28 13.93 -9.95 3.90
C GLY A 28 12.74 -9.76 2.95
N HIS A 29 11.51 -9.97 3.44
CA HIS A 29 10.27 -9.74 2.71
C HIS A 29 9.45 -8.62 3.36
N LEU A 30 8.76 -7.80 2.56
CA LEU A 30 7.63 -6.99 3.01
C LEU A 30 6.34 -7.70 2.63
N VAL A 31 5.53 -8.02 3.63
CA VAL A 31 4.27 -8.77 3.48
C VAL A 31 3.13 -8.11 4.23
N SER A 32 1.90 -8.48 3.89
CA SER A 32 0.70 -8.09 4.62
C SER A 32 -0.35 -9.18 4.48
N GLU A 33 -1.18 -9.40 5.50
CA GLU A 33 -2.30 -10.35 5.41
C GLU A 33 -3.42 -9.86 4.47
N ALA A 34 -3.38 -8.60 4.04
CA ALA A 34 -4.40 -7.99 3.20
C ALA A 34 -4.14 -8.08 1.68
N THR A 35 -3.00 -8.64 1.26
CA THR A 35 -2.67 -8.80 -0.16
C THR A 35 -1.73 -9.98 -0.37
N ASP A 36 -1.83 -10.66 -1.52
CA ASP A 36 -0.90 -11.73 -1.91
C ASP A 36 0.44 -11.18 -2.46
N HIS A 37 0.49 -9.88 -2.76
CA HIS A 37 1.70 -9.21 -3.22
C HIS A 37 2.76 -9.14 -2.13
N HIS A 38 4.02 -9.09 -2.54
CA HIS A 38 5.15 -8.99 -1.62
C HIS A 38 6.29 -8.17 -2.23
N ALA A 39 7.18 -7.70 -1.37
CA ALA A 39 8.45 -7.13 -1.79
C ALA A 39 9.61 -7.94 -1.26
N ASP A 40 10.62 -8.19 -2.09
CA ASP A 40 11.82 -8.95 -1.72
C ASP A 40 13.04 -8.03 -1.68
N TYR A 41 13.84 -8.18 -0.64
CA TYR A 41 15.15 -7.56 -0.56
C TYR A 41 16.12 -8.27 -1.51
N VAL A 42 16.77 -7.50 -2.40
CA VAL A 42 17.70 -8.04 -3.41
C VAL A 42 19.15 -7.58 -3.19
N GLY A 43 19.45 -7.03 -2.01
CA GLY A 43 20.78 -6.51 -1.66
C GLY A 43 20.93 -5.01 -1.91
N GLN A 44 21.99 -4.43 -1.33
CA GLN A 44 22.37 -3.01 -1.53
C GLN A 44 21.26 -2.00 -1.21
N ASP A 45 20.47 -2.24 -0.16
CA ASP A 45 19.30 -1.41 0.21
C ASP A 45 18.22 -1.34 -0.88
N ARG A 46 18.19 -2.34 -1.80
CA ARG A 46 17.23 -2.44 -2.89
C ARG A 46 16.19 -3.53 -2.66
N TRP A 47 14.98 -3.23 -3.12
CA TRP A 47 13.82 -4.09 -3.03
C TRP A 47 13.16 -4.22 -4.40
N VAL A 48 12.59 -5.38 -4.69
CA VAL A 48 11.68 -5.59 -5.84
C VAL A 48 10.28 -5.85 -5.30
N VAL A 49 9.26 -5.52 -6.08
CA VAL A 49 7.85 -5.82 -5.75
C VAL A 49 7.31 -6.61 -6.92
N ASP A 50 6.63 -7.73 -6.65
CA ASP A 50 6.26 -8.73 -7.67
C ASP A 50 5.43 -8.13 -8.82
N TYR A 51 4.55 -7.17 -8.50
CA TYR A 51 3.70 -6.50 -9.49
C TYR A 51 4.36 -5.27 -10.18
N LEU A 52 5.60 -4.92 -9.83
CA LEU A 52 6.39 -3.83 -10.45
C LEU A 52 7.70 -4.36 -11.06
N PRO A 53 7.61 -5.22 -12.10
CA PRO A 53 8.79 -5.87 -12.66
C PRO A 53 9.78 -4.86 -13.25
N GLY A 54 11.08 -5.21 -13.19
CA GLY A 54 12.17 -4.39 -13.72
C GLY A 54 12.49 -3.14 -12.89
N ARG A 55 11.82 -2.93 -11.75
CA ARG A 55 12.12 -1.83 -10.83
C ARG A 55 12.85 -2.33 -9.61
N GLN A 56 13.95 -1.66 -9.29
CA GLN A 56 14.56 -1.74 -7.97
C GLN A 56 14.20 -0.48 -7.19
N LEU A 57 13.72 -0.66 -5.97
CA LEU A 57 13.13 0.35 -5.12
C LEU A 57 13.95 0.53 -3.85
N SER A 58 13.92 1.72 -3.28
CA SER A 58 14.30 1.88 -1.87
C SER A 58 13.26 1.20 -0.97
N VAL A 59 13.60 0.92 0.29
CA VAL A 59 12.65 0.37 1.27
C VAL A 59 11.41 1.25 1.44
N GLN A 60 11.53 2.58 1.34
CA GLN A 60 10.37 3.48 1.45
C GLN A 60 9.44 3.37 0.25
N GLN A 61 9.99 3.25 -0.95
CA GLN A 61 9.24 3.01 -2.17
C GLN A 61 8.58 1.63 -2.15
N ALA A 62 9.28 0.58 -1.72
CA ALA A 62 8.69 -0.75 -1.56
C ALA A 62 7.55 -0.74 -0.54
N LYS A 63 7.69 -0.07 0.60
CA LYS A 63 6.60 0.14 1.57
C LYS A 63 5.45 0.96 0.99
N ALA A 64 5.71 1.90 0.09
CA ALA A 64 4.66 2.65 -0.60
C ALA A 64 3.89 1.76 -1.58
N ALA A 65 4.59 0.96 -2.38
CA ALA A 65 4.00 -0.04 -3.26
C ALA A 65 3.13 -1.03 -2.48
N MET A 66 3.66 -1.65 -1.42
CA MET A 66 2.89 -2.56 -0.56
C MET A 66 1.61 -1.92 0.01
N ARG A 67 1.65 -0.64 0.42
CA ARG A 67 0.44 0.06 0.89
C ARG A 67 -0.60 0.28 -0.21
N ILE A 68 -0.17 0.48 -1.46
CA ILE A 68 -1.08 0.57 -2.61
C ILE A 68 -1.77 -0.78 -2.84
N ALA A 69 -1.03 -1.88 -2.80
CA ALA A 69 -1.60 -3.23 -2.95
C ALA A 69 -2.55 -3.61 -1.80
N VAL A 70 -2.24 -3.17 -0.58
CA VAL A 70 -3.05 -3.41 0.62
C VAL A 70 -4.36 -2.60 0.64
N ALA A 71 -4.35 -1.37 0.13
CA ALA A 71 -5.49 -0.46 0.22
C ALA A 71 -5.61 0.45 -1.03
N PRO A 72 -5.88 -0.12 -2.21
CA PRO A 72 -5.87 0.60 -3.50
C PRO A 72 -6.97 1.66 -3.61
N GLU A 73 -8.03 1.58 -2.82
CA GLU A 73 -9.16 2.51 -2.81
C GLU A 73 -8.88 3.83 -2.09
N LEU A 74 -7.80 3.92 -1.31
CA LEU A 74 -7.50 5.10 -0.50
C LEU A 74 -7.04 6.29 -1.34
N ALA A 75 -7.32 7.49 -0.85
CA ALA A 75 -6.86 8.75 -1.46
C ALA A 75 -5.32 8.87 -1.40
N GLU A 76 -4.70 8.30 -0.37
CA GLU A 76 -3.25 8.28 -0.15
C GLU A 76 -2.47 7.58 -1.28
N VAL A 77 -3.14 6.76 -2.10
CA VAL A 77 -2.54 6.10 -3.26
C VAL A 77 -1.89 7.11 -4.20
N GLU A 78 -2.44 8.31 -4.36
CA GLU A 78 -1.81 9.35 -5.20
C GLU A 78 -0.42 9.74 -4.69
N ARG A 79 -0.29 9.91 -3.37
CA ARG A 79 0.99 10.24 -2.73
C ARG A 79 1.97 9.07 -2.82
N TRP A 80 1.51 7.84 -2.58
CA TRP A 80 2.36 6.66 -2.67
C TRP A 80 2.82 6.39 -4.11
N ALA A 81 1.92 6.52 -5.09
CA ALA A 81 2.23 6.37 -6.51
C ALA A 81 3.25 7.41 -6.97
N THR A 82 3.14 8.65 -6.50
CA THR A 82 4.12 9.71 -6.78
C THR A 82 5.54 9.31 -6.35
N GLN A 83 5.71 8.63 -5.21
CA GLN A 83 7.02 8.13 -4.76
C GLN A 83 7.62 7.07 -5.71
N LEU A 84 6.76 6.40 -6.47
CA LEU A 84 7.12 5.41 -7.47
C LEU A 84 7.28 6.03 -8.87
N GLY A 85 7.04 7.33 -9.04
CA GLY A 85 6.97 7.96 -10.37
C GLY A 85 5.83 7.40 -11.23
N LEU A 86 4.70 7.08 -10.60
CA LEU A 86 3.48 6.58 -11.23
C LEU A 86 2.32 7.53 -10.94
N THR A 87 1.31 7.51 -11.79
CA THR A 87 -0.03 8.01 -11.47
C THR A 87 -0.76 7.04 -10.54
N ALA A 88 -1.77 7.53 -9.82
CA ALA A 88 -2.62 6.68 -9.00
C ALA A 88 -3.34 5.59 -9.83
N ALA A 89 -3.70 5.89 -11.08
CA ALA A 89 -4.37 4.95 -11.97
C ALA A 89 -3.43 3.80 -12.40
N GLU A 90 -2.20 4.12 -12.80
CA GLU A 90 -1.18 3.10 -13.13
C GLU A 90 -0.86 2.22 -11.93
N ALA A 91 -0.64 2.83 -10.76
CA ALA A 91 -0.30 2.07 -9.56
C ALA A 91 -1.40 1.09 -9.16
N ARG A 92 -2.68 1.49 -9.27
CA ARG A 92 -3.83 0.59 -9.08
C ARG A 92 -3.89 -0.50 -10.14
N GLY A 93 -3.64 -0.15 -11.41
CA GLY A 93 -3.64 -1.09 -12.51
C GLY A 93 -2.59 -2.19 -12.35
N PHE A 94 -1.38 -1.82 -11.93
CA PHE A 94 -0.32 -2.79 -11.63
C PHE A 94 -0.65 -3.63 -10.38
N ALA A 95 -1.11 -3.00 -9.29
CA ALA A 95 -1.46 -3.72 -8.06
C ALA A 95 -2.70 -4.63 -8.18
N ALA A 96 -3.46 -4.52 -9.28
CA ALA A 96 -4.57 -5.42 -9.59
C ALA A 96 -4.14 -6.64 -10.43
N MET A 97 -2.88 -6.70 -10.87
CA MET A 97 -2.37 -7.85 -11.62
C MET A 97 -2.19 -9.05 -10.68
N PRO A 98 -2.48 -10.29 -11.11
CA PRO A 98 -2.27 -11.45 -10.27
C PRO A 98 -0.77 -11.68 -10.03
N VAL A 99 -0.43 -12.17 -8.84
CA VAL A 99 0.91 -12.63 -8.51
C VAL A 99 1.33 -13.74 -9.50
N GLY A 100 2.49 -13.59 -10.13
CA GLY A 100 3.10 -14.65 -10.95
C GLY A 100 2.66 -14.74 -12.42
N VAL A 101 1.94 -13.76 -12.98
CA VAL A 101 1.66 -13.74 -14.43
C VAL A 101 2.84 -13.10 -15.20
N HIS A 102 3.94 -13.84 -15.27
CA HIS A 102 4.93 -13.60 -16.32
C HIS A 102 4.47 -14.36 -17.57
N ALA A 103 3.96 -13.62 -18.57
CA ALA A 103 3.76 -14.13 -19.93
C ALA A 103 5.10 -14.21 -20.67
#